data_AF-A0A538EQS0-F1
#
_entry.id   AF-A0A538EQS0-F1
#
_cell.length_a   1.000
_cell.length_b   1.000
_cell.length_c   1.000
_cell.angle_alpha   90.00
_cell.angle_beta   90.00
_cell.angle_gamma   90.00
#
_symmetry.space_group_name_H-M   'P 1'
#
loop_
_entity.id
_entity.type
_entity.pdbx_description
1 polymer ?
#
loop_
_entity_poly.entity_id
_entity_poly.type
_entity_poly.pdbx_seq_one_letter_code
_entity_poly.pdbx_strand_id
1 'polypeptide(L)'
;MSSQWLGLPVTKVLYLAGWGRSGSTILEAVLNQVPELVGCGELKFVWRRGLIENRRCSCGTPLRECGFWTRVFHEAYGGIPEARLAALDAATGRYRTRHLPSLLLPGARDRYAPELAWYRDDLATLYRAVARVAGAQVVVDSSKFPSHLVALLQTPGLDVRVAHIVRDPRAVAYSWQRDKIDPDAPDGGRMPRLLPGVTGAYWSSWNLATERIARTNRLPYLRVRYEDMIADPRAAIGPVLELAGLPGDRVPVAADGTVGLGVSHQVSGNPVRFSQGAIRIRDDDEWTREMGAAAQVVVNAVTTPVRQRYGYRSARPAPVLAATPERVGS
;
A
#
# COMPACT_ATOMS: atom_id res chain seq x y z
N MET A 1 -2.87 19.72 -21.60
CA MET A 1 -3.73 19.59 -20.41
C MET A 1 -5.08 20.15 -20.79
N SER A 2 -6.08 19.29 -21.06
CA SER A 2 -7.40 19.74 -21.51
C SER A 2 -8.11 20.54 -20.42
N SER A 3 -8.69 21.66 -20.82
CA SER A 3 -9.34 22.71 -20.02
C SER A 3 -10.60 22.29 -19.24
N GLN A 4 -10.94 21.00 -19.19
CA GLN A 4 -12.16 20.49 -18.55
C GLN A 4 -12.05 20.24 -17.04
N TRP A 5 -10.90 20.49 -16.41
CA TRP A 5 -10.66 20.16 -14.98
C TRP A 5 -10.59 21.37 -14.04
N LEU A 6 -10.77 22.59 -14.54
CA LEU A 6 -10.78 23.82 -13.75
C LEU A 6 -12.12 23.95 -13.00
N GLY A 7 -12.25 23.28 -11.85
CA GLY A 7 -13.40 23.44 -10.96
C GLY A 7 -13.79 22.24 -10.10
N LEU A 8 -13.23 21.04 -10.33
CA LEU A 8 -13.49 19.90 -9.45
C LEU A 8 -12.68 20.01 -8.15
N PRO A 9 -13.28 19.74 -6.98
CA PRO A 9 -12.55 19.68 -5.73
C PRO A 9 -11.48 18.60 -5.82
N VAL A 10 -10.23 19.00 -5.60
CA VAL A 10 -9.06 18.11 -5.68
C VAL A 10 -9.03 17.21 -4.45
N THR A 11 -9.04 15.90 -4.65
CA THR A 11 -8.91 14.91 -3.59
C THR A 11 -7.45 14.50 -3.45
N LYS A 12 -6.88 14.68 -2.26
CA LYS A 12 -5.51 14.31 -1.98
C LYS A 12 -5.40 12.80 -1.75
N VAL A 13 -4.46 12.15 -2.44
CA VAL A 13 -4.21 10.71 -2.29
C VAL A 13 -2.76 10.46 -1.91
N LEU A 14 -2.54 9.82 -0.75
CA LEU A 14 -1.26 9.24 -0.39
C LEU A 14 -1.27 7.76 -0.78
N TYR A 15 -0.61 7.45 -1.89
CA TYR A 15 -0.50 6.09 -2.40
C TYR A 15 0.69 5.37 -1.76
N LEU A 16 0.41 4.31 -1.00
CA LEU A 16 1.45 3.43 -0.45
C LEU A 16 1.83 2.38 -1.48
N ALA A 17 2.92 2.64 -2.20
CA ALA A 17 3.48 1.74 -3.19
C ALA A 17 4.48 0.76 -2.55
N GLY A 18 4.68 -0.40 -3.17
CA GLY A 18 5.70 -1.36 -2.75
C GLY A 18 5.37 -2.78 -3.19
N TRP A 19 6.24 -3.74 -2.91
CA TRP A 19 5.88 -5.14 -3.09
C TRP A 19 5.16 -5.68 -1.84
N GLY A 20 4.26 -6.66 -2.03
CA GLY A 20 3.58 -7.31 -0.92
C GLY A 20 4.57 -7.87 0.10
N ARG A 21 4.22 -7.80 1.40
CA ARG A 21 5.07 -8.16 2.55
C ARG A 21 6.20 -7.18 2.90
N SER A 22 6.14 -5.95 2.39
CA SER A 22 7.10 -4.89 2.74
C SER A 22 6.65 -3.98 3.90
N GLY A 23 5.65 -4.38 4.71
CA GLY A 23 5.24 -3.62 5.90
C GLY A 23 4.24 -2.48 5.68
N SER A 24 3.76 -2.28 4.45
CA SER A 24 2.71 -1.27 4.11
C SER A 24 1.48 -1.27 5.02
N THR A 25 1.02 -2.41 5.53
CA THR A 25 -0.13 -2.47 6.46
C THR A 25 0.18 -1.86 7.82
N ILE A 26 1.42 -2.00 8.31
CA ILE A 26 1.84 -1.35 9.57
C ILE A 26 1.91 0.16 9.37
N LEU A 27 2.53 0.60 8.26
CA LEU A 27 2.60 2.02 7.91
C LEU A 27 1.19 2.63 7.81
N GLU A 28 0.29 1.98 7.08
CA GLU A 28 -1.09 2.43 6.97
C GLU A 28 -1.83 2.44 8.31
N ALA A 29 -1.64 1.42 9.16
CA ALA A 29 -2.27 1.36 10.47
C ALA A 29 -1.86 2.54 11.37
N VAL A 30 -0.58 2.93 11.33
CA VAL A 30 -0.07 4.13 12.03
C VAL A 30 -0.65 5.41 11.43
N LEU A 31 -0.61 5.55 10.10
CA LEU A 31 -1.16 6.71 9.40
C LEU A 31 -2.66 6.90 9.66
N ASN A 32 -3.41 5.80 9.78
CA ASN A 32 -4.84 5.82 10.05
C ASN A 32 -5.19 6.29 11.49
N GLN A 33 -4.20 6.51 12.36
CA GLN A 33 -4.44 7.13 13.67
C GLN A 33 -4.32 8.66 13.64
N VAL A 34 -3.93 9.24 12.50
CA VAL A 34 -3.89 10.69 12.31
C VAL A 34 -5.27 11.14 11.78
N PRO A 35 -6.01 12.01 12.50
CA PRO A 35 -7.40 12.34 12.19
C PRO A 35 -7.66 12.87 10.77
N GLU A 36 -6.68 13.53 10.17
CA GLU A 36 -6.77 14.11 8.83
C GLU A 36 -6.61 13.06 7.70
N LEU A 37 -6.33 11.80 8.03
CA LEU A 37 -6.10 10.71 7.08
C LEU A 37 -7.17 9.65 7.22
N VAL A 38 -7.51 9.00 6.10
CA VAL A 38 -8.31 7.78 6.08
C VAL A 38 -7.60 6.68 5.30
N GLY A 39 -7.28 5.58 5.98
CA GLY A 39 -6.74 4.36 5.40
C GLY A 39 -7.84 3.48 4.84
N CYS A 40 -7.78 3.20 3.54
CA CYS A 40 -8.80 2.43 2.81
C CYS A 40 -8.39 1.00 2.50
N GLY A 41 -7.16 0.60 2.83
CA GLY A 41 -6.59 -0.67 2.40
C GLY A 41 -6.32 -0.69 0.89
N GLU A 42 -6.47 -1.86 0.28
CA GLU A 42 -6.22 -2.08 -1.14
C GLU A 42 -7.46 -1.76 -1.98
N LEU A 43 -7.70 -0.47 -2.24
CA LEU A 43 -8.84 0.02 -3.04
C LEU A 43 -8.94 -0.60 -4.43
N LYS A 44 -7.83 -1.05 -5.02
CA LYS A 44 -7.82 -1.85 -6.25
C LYS A 44 -8.79 -3.04 -6.18
N PHE A 45 -9.00 -3.62 -4.98
CA PHE A 45 -9.84 -4.79 -4.76
C PHE A 45 -11.22 -4.49 -4.19
N VAL A 46 -11.62 -3.21 -4.09
CA VAL A 46 -12.94 -2.82 -3.54
C VAL A 46 -14.11 -3.47 -4.27
N TRP A 47 -14.03 -3.62 -5.60
CA TRP A 47 -15.10 -4.25 -6.37
C TRP A 47 -15.10 -5.76 -6.19
N ARG A 48 -13.96 -6.42 -6.47
CA ARG A 48 -13.86 -7.88 -6.44
C ARG A 48 -13.91 -8.47 -5.04
N ARG A 49 -12.93 -8.13 -4.19
CA ARG A 49 -12.84 -8.69 -2.84
C ARG A 49 -13.85 -8.04 -1.92
N GLY A 50 -14.04 -6.74 -2.08
CA GLY A 50 -14.95 -5.97 -1.24
C GLY A 50 -16.42 -6.29 -1.50
N LEU A 51 -16.93 -6.06 -2.72
CA LEU A 51 -18.37 -6.13 -3.00
C LEU A 51 -18.83 -7.45 -3.63
N ILE A 52 -18.09 -8.02 -4.58
CA ILE A 52 -18.48 -9.26 -5.28
C ILE A 52 -18.29 -10.47 -4.34
N GLU A 53 -17.10 -10.62 -3.76
CA GLU A 53 -16.79 -11.69 -2.82
C GLU A 53 -17.25 -11.37 -1.37
N ASN A 54 -17.77 -10.16 -1.13
CA ASN A 54 -18.24 -9.65 0.16
C ASN A 54 -17.30 -9.93 1.35
N ARG A 55 -15.98 -9.79 1.13
CA ARG A 55 -15.00 -10.05 2.20
C ARG A 55 -15.12 -9.02 3.32
N ARG A 56 -14.59 -9.38 4.49
CA ARG A 56 -14.65 -8.55 5.68
C ARG A 56 -13.82 -7.27 5.53
N CYS A 57 -14.43 -6.15 5.92
CA CYS A 57 -13.75 -4.91 6.25
C CYS A 57 -12.87 -5.12 7.50
N SER A 58 -11.82 -4.34 7.71
CA SER A 58 -10.97 -4.45 8.91
C SER A 58 -11.71 -4.21 10.24
N CYS A 59 -12.90 -3.61 10.22
CA CYS A 59 -13.78 -3.54 11.40
C CYS A 59 -14.43 -4.88 11.78
N GLY A 60 -14.29 -5.91 10.95
CA GLY A 60 -14.75 -7.28 11.21
C GLY A 60 -16.07 -7.67 10.53
N THR A 61 -16.87 -6.72 10.05
CA THR A 61 -18.13 -6.98 9.33
C THR A 61 -17.88 -7.18 7.83
N PRO A 62 -18.76 -7.92 7.11
CA PRO A 62 -18.75 -7.95 5.65
C PRO A 62 -18.77 -6.53 5.08
N LEU A 63 -18.09 -6.27 3.95
CA LEU A 63 -17.96 -4.90 3.42
C LEU A 63 -19.32 -4.26 3.11
N ARG A 64 -20.27 -5.06 2.59
CA ARG A 64 -21.63 -4.60 2.29
C ARG A 64 -22.42 -4.13 3.51
N GLU A 65 -22.03 -4.59 4.71
CA GLU A 65 -22.66 -4.28 5.99
C GLU A 65 -21.83 -3.30 6.85
N CYS A 66 -20.62 -2.96 6.39
CA CYS A 66 -19.77 -2.03 7.12
C CYS A 66 -20.34 -0.61 7.05
N GLY A 67 -20.74 -0.06 8.21
CA GLY A 67 -21.38 1.25 8.29
C GLY A 67 -20.59 2.41 7.66
N PHE A 68 -19.25 2.33 7.65
CA PHE A 68 -18.43 3.30 6.90
C PHE A 68 -18.60 3.13 5.39
N TRP A 69 -18.40 1.91 4.86
CA TRP A 69 -18.45 1.65 3.43
C TRP A 69 -19.85 1.79 2.84
N THR A 70 -20.90 1.41 3.57
CA THR A 70 -22.28 1.65 3.16
C THR A 70 -22.53 3.14 2.93
N ARG A 71 -22.04 4.02 3.82
CA ARG A 71 -22.13 5.47 3.63
C ARG A 71 -21.29 5.95 2.45
N VAL A 72 -20.09 5.41 2.25
CA VAL A 72 -19.24 5.74 1.08
C VAL A 72 -19.93 5.40 -0.22
N PHE A 73 -20.50 4.19 -0.36
CA PHE A 73 -21.20 3.80 -1.57
C PHE A 73 -22.49 4.60 -1.78
N HIS A 74 -23.20 4.96 -0.71
CA HIS A 74 -24.34 5.85 -0.78
C HIS A 74 -23.94 7.26 -1.27
N GLU A 75 -22.89 7.86 -0.71
CA GLU A 75 -22.37 9.16 -1.15
C GLU A 75 -21.88 9.12 -2.60
N ALA A 76 -21.23 8.03 -3.02
CA ALA A 76 -20.66 7.90 -4.35
C ALA A 76 -21.70 7.61 -5.44
N TYR A 77 -22.68 6.74 -5.16
CA TYR A 77 -23.53 6.12 -6.18
C TYR A 77 -25.00 6.00 -5.78
N GLY A 78 -25.42 6.54 -4.63
CA GLY A 78 -26.77 6.33 -4.08
C GLY A 78 -26.99 4.92 -3.50
N GLY A 79 -25.93 4.12 -3.38
CA GLY A 79 -25.97 2.75 -2.87
C GLY A 79 -24.88 1.88 -3.51
N ILE A 80 -24.98 0.57 -3.36
CA ILE A 80 -24.08 -0.35 -4.07
C ILE A 80 -24.48 -0.38 -5.56
N PRO A 81 -23.55 -0.11 -6.50
CA PRO A 81 -23.86 -0.05 -7.93
C PRO A 81 -23.93 -1.45 -8.56
N GLU A 82 -24.89 -2.29 -8.13
CA GLU A 82 -25.00 -3.72 -8.48
C GLU A 82 -24.87 -3.99 -9.98
N ALA A 83 -25.63 -3.26 -10.80
CA ALA A 83 -25.67 -3.42 -12.25
C ALA A 83 -24.30 -3.17 -12.94
N ARG A 84 -23.37 -2.47 -12.27
CA ARG A 84 -22.07 -2.08 -12.82
C ARG A 84 -20.89 -2.84 -12.21
N LEU A 85 -21.10 -3.66 -11.16
CA LEU A 85 -20.00 -4.31 -10.43
C LEU A 85 -19.10 -5.17 -11.33
N ALA A 86 -19.68 -5.94 -12.24
CA ALA A 86 -18.92 -6.76 -13.18
C ALA A 86 -18.04 -5.91 -14.12
N ALA A 87 -18.57 -4.78 -14.61
CA ALA A 87 -17.83 -3.85 -15.46
C ALA A 87 -16.71 -3.15 -14.68
N LEU A 88 -16.97 -2.73 -13.44
CA LEU A 88 -16.00 -2.11 -12.54
C LEU A 88 -14.84 -3.07 -12.22
N ASP A 89 -15.13 -4.33 -11.88
CA ASP A 89 -14.09 -5.36 -11.67
C ASP A 89 -13.29 -5.61 -12.97
N ALA A 90 -13.96 -5.78 -14.10
CA ALA A 90 -13.29 -5.98 -15.39
C ALA A 90 -12.34 -4.82 -15.75
N ALA A 91 -12.74 -3.57 -15.46
CA ALA A 91 -11.91 -2.39 -15.64
C ALA A 91 -10.66 -2.42 -14.73
N THR A 92 -10.78 -2.84 -13.46
CA THR A 92 -9.59 -3.04 -12.60
C THR A 92 -8.63 -4.10 -13.17
N GLY A 93 -9.18 -5.07 -13.91
CA GLY A 93 -8.48 -6.13 -14.60
C GLY A 93 -7.57 -5.64 -15.74
N ARG A 94 -7.88 -4.48 -16.35
CA ARG A 94 -7.02 -3.84 -17.35
C ARG A 94 -5.76 -3.25 -16.72
N TYR A 95 -5.84 -2.76 -15.49
CA TYR A 95 -4.69 -2.27 -14.72
C TYR A 95 -3.99 -3.39 -13.93
N ARG A 96 -3.63 -4.50 -14.59
CA ARG A 96 -2.88 -5.63 -14.00
C ARG A 96 -1.40 -5.58 -14.36
N THR A 97 -0.57 -6.22 -13.53
CA THR A 97 0.90 -6.29 -13.71
C THR A 97 1.32 -6.85 -15.05
N ARG A 98 0.56 -7.76 -15.66
CA ARG A 98 0.89 -8.29 -17.00
C ARG A 98 0.90 -7.20 -18.09
N HIS A 99 0.22 -6.08 -17.85
CA HIS A 99 0.20 -4.92 -18.75
C HIS A 99 1.22 -3.85 -18.34
N LEU A 100 2.04 -4.10 -17.33
CA LEU A 100 3.03 -3.15 -16.84
C LEU A 100 4.03 -2.68 -17.91
N PRO A 101 4.51 -3.54 -18.83
CA PRO A 101 5.41 -3.07 -19.90
C PRO A 101 4.81 -1.93 -20.74
N SER A 102 3.53 -2.01 -21.14
CA SER A 102 2.88 -0.94 -21.90
C SER A 102 2.59 0.29 -21.06
N LEU A 103 2.34 0.12 -19.76
CA LEU A 103 2.15 1.21 -18.79
C LEU A 103 3.44 1.99 -18.49
N LEU A 104 4.62 1.44 -18.80
CA LEU A 104 5.92 2.07 -18.59
C LEU A 104 6.46 2.83 -19.82
N LEU A 105 5.74 2.79 -20.94
CA LEU A 105 6.10 3.52 -22.16
C LEU A 105 5.87 5.04 -21.98
N PRO A 106 6.67 5.91 -22.64
CA PRO A 106 6.42 7.35 -22.64
C PRO A 106 5.01 7.68 -23.13
N GLY A 107 4.32 8.57 -22.41
CA GLY A 107 2.94 8.93 -22.74
C GLY A 107 1.88 7.86 -22.41
N ALA A 108 2.25 6.75 -21.76
CA ALA A 108 1.29 5.73 -21.34
C ALA A 108 0.20 6.27 -20.41
N ARG A 109 0.52 7.26 -19.56
CA ARG A 109 -0.48 7.99 -18.78
C ARG A 109 -1.59 8.54 -19.67
N ASP A 110 -1.31 9.15 -20.80
CA ASP A 110 -2.36 9.80 -21.58
C ASP A 110 -3.05 8.83 -22.57
N ARG A 111 -2.34 7.77 -22.98
CA ARG A 111 -2.76 6.90 -24.08
C ARG A 111 -3.23 5.51 -23.68
N TYR A 112 -2.97 5.08 -22.45
CA TYR A 112 -3.32 3.72 -22.03
C TYR A 112 -4.81 3.62 -21.68
N ALA A 113 -5.49 2.65 -22.31
CA ALA A 113 -6.90 2.34 -22.10
C ALA A 113 -7.81 3.60 -22.15
N PRO A 114 -7.82 4.37 -23.26
CA PRO A 114 -8.65 5.56 -23.38
C PRO A 114 -10.13 5.26 -23.17
N GLU A 115 -10.59 4.07 -23.57
CA GLU A 115 -11.94 3.56 -23.40
C GLU A 115 -12.41 3.45 -21.94
N LEU A 116 -11.49 3.50 -20.97
CA LEU A 116 -11.78 3.45 -19.54
C LEU A 116 -11.95 4.84 -18.89
N ALA A 117 -12.30 5.87 -19.66
CA ALA A 117 -12.58 7.20 -19.11
C ALA A 117 -13.67 7.16 -18.03
N TRP A 118 -14.77 6.44 -18.30
CA TRP A 118 -15.85 6.23 -17.35
C TRP A 118 -15.38 5.63 -16.02
N TYR A 119 -14.47 4.65 -16.06
CA TYR A 119 -13.95 3.99 -14.85
C TYR A 119 -13.07 4.94 -14.03
N ARG A 120 -12.35 5.83 -14.70
CA ARG A 120 -11.58 6.88 -14.03
C ARG A 120 -12.51 7.89 -13.36
N ASP A 121 -13.60 8.27 -14.00
CA ASP A 121 -14.61 9.12 -13.36
C ASP A 121 -15.26 8.43 -12.14
N ASP A 122 -15.46 7.11 -12.19
CA ASP A 122 -15.89 6.33 -11.02
C ASP A 122 -14.84 6.31 -9.91
N LEU A 123 -13.55 6.17 -10.23
CA LEU A 123 -12.48 6.25 -9.24
C LEU A 123 -12.47 7.65 -8.59
N ALA A 124 -12.56 8.72 -9.37
CA ALA A 124 -12.64 10.08 -8.84
C ALA A 124 -13.83 10.23 -7.88
N THR A 125 -14.98 9.66 -8.24
CA THR A 125 -16.19 9.65 -7.42
C THR A 125 -16.02 8.86 -6.12
N LEU A 126 -15.46 7.65 -6.19
CA LEU A 126 -15.18 6.80 -5.03
C LEU A 126 -14.23 7.49 -4.04
N TYR A 127 -13.11 8.01 -4.53
CA TYR A 127 -12.08 8.65 -3.68
C TYR A 127 -12.61 9.92 -3.01
N ARG A 128 -13.38 10.73 -3.74
CA ARG A 128 -14.04 11.91 -3.17
C ARG A 128 -15.07 11.53 -2.11
N ALA A 129 -15.87 10.48 -2.34
CA ALA A 129 -16.85 10.00 -1.37
C ALA A 129 -16.19 9.48 -0.10
N VAL A 130 -15.09 8.73 -0.22
CA VAL A 130 -14.26 8.29 0.92
C VAL A 130 -13.79 9.50 1.73
N ALA A 131 -13.19 10.50 1.09
CA ALA A 131 -12.68 11.68 1.77
C ALA A 131 -13.79 12.43 2.53
N ARG A 132 -14.96 12.62 1.89
CA ARG A 132 -16.13 13.29 2.49
C ARG A 132 -16.70 12.53 3.67
N VAL A 133 -16.96 11.23 3.52
CA VAL A 133 -17.56 10.40 4.58
C VAL A 133 -16.63 10.26 5.78
N ALA A 134 -15.32 10.23 5.54
CA ALA A 134 -14.33 10.22 6.60
C ALA A 134 -14.08 11.59 7.25
N GLY A 135 -14.47 12.70 6.59
CA GLY A 135 -14.02 14.04 6.97
C GLY A 135 -12.50 14.22 6.85
N ALA A 136 -11.84 13.40 6.02
CA ALA A 136 -10.38 13.35 5.91
C ALA A 136 -9.86 14.32 4.85
N GLN A 137 -8.68 14.87 5.10
CA GLN A 137 -7.95 15.69 4.13
C GLN A 137 -7.20 14.84 3.09
N VAL A 138 -6.81 13.62 3.48
CA VAL A 138 -5.99 12.72 2.65
C VAL A 138 -6.53 11.31 2.68
N VAL A 139 -6.76 10.74 1.49
CA VAL A 139 -7.09 9.32 1.33
C VAL A 139 -5.79 8.53 1.20
N VAL A 140 -5.58 7.55 2.07
CA VAL A 140 -4.45 6.63 2.00
C VAL A 140 -4.89 5.35 1.28
N ASP A 141 -4.31 5.09 0.12
CA ASP A 141 -4.54 3.85 -0.64
C ASP A 141 -3.29 2.96 -0.57
N SER A 142 -3.43 1.79 0.05
CA SER A 142 -2.36 0.80 0.15
C SER A 142 -2.49 -0.32 -0.86
N SER A 143 -3.06 -0.07 -2.03
CA SER A 143 -3.14 -1.06 -3.10
C SER A 143 -1.77 -1.61 -3.53
N LYS A 144 -0.69 -0.82 -3.45
CA LYS A 144 0.71 -1.22 -3.77
C LYS A 144 1.05 -1.49 -5.25
N PHE A 145 0.08 -1.71 -6.14
CA PHE A 145 0.30 -2.04 -7.56
C PHE A 145 0.71 -0.81 -8.41
N PRO A 146 1.89 -0.81 -9.06
CA PRO A 146 2.27 0.27 -9.98
C PRO A 146 1.26 0.45 -11.12
N SER A 147 0.61 -0.63 -11.57
CA SER A 147 -0.45 -0.52 -12.58
C SER A 147 -1.70 0.21 -12.07
N HIS A 148 -2.05 0.07 -10.79
CA HIS A 148 -3.14 0.85 -10.20
C HIS A 148 -2.75 2.31 -10.00
N LEU A 149 -1.49 2.58 -9.62
CA LEU A 149 -0.97 3.95 -9.58
C LEU A 149 -1.19 4.66 -10.93
N VAL A 150 -0.91 4.02 -12.07
CA VAL A 150 -1.20 4.63 -13.38
C VAL A 150 -2.69 4.96 -13.54
N ALA A 151 -3.61 4.08 -13.11
CA ALA A 151 -5.04 4.38 -13.13
C ALA A 151 -5.37 5.66 -12.33
N LEU A 152 -4.77 5.82 -11.15
CA LEU A 152 -4.96 7.02 -10.31
C LEU A 152 -4.38 8.28 -10.95
N LEU A 153 -3.23 8.19 -11.62
CA LEU A 153 -2.64 9.34 -12.35
C LEU A 153 -3.45 9.79 -13.55
N GLN A 154 -4.24 8.88 -14.14
CA GLN A 154 -5.18 9.17 -15.20
C GLN A 154 -6.52 9.66 -14.66
N THR A 155 -6.78 9.47 -13.38
CA THR A 155 -8.04 9.82 -12.73
C THR A 155 -8.09 11.31 -12.47
N PRO A 156 -9.14 11.99 -12.94
CA PRO A 156 -9.24 13.43 -12.78
C PRO A 156 -9.49 13.85 -11.33
N GLY A 157 -9.03 15.05 -11.00
CA GLY A 157 -9.25 15.64 -9.68
C GLY A 157 -8.50 14.94 -8.53
N LEU A 158 -7.58 14.01 -8.82
CA LEU A 158 -6.71 13.43 -7.79
C LEU A 158 -5.34 14.11 -7.77
N ASP A 159 -4.90 14.49 -6.57
CA ASP A 159 -3.54 14.93 -6.29
C ASP A 159 -2.78 13.78 -5.62
N VAL A 160 -2.14 12.96 -6.45
CA VAL A 160 -1.49 11.71 -6.06
C VAL A 160 -0.04 11.94 -5.62
N ARG A 161 0.28 11.49 -4.41
CA ARG A 161 1.62 11.45 -3.83
C ARG A 161 1.99 10.02 -3.49
N VAL A 162 3.27 9.67 -3.57
CA VAL A 162 3.71 8.28 -3.46
C VAL A 162 4.67 8.10 -2.29
N ALA A 163 4.25 7.36 -1.27
CA ALA A 163 5.14 6.79 -0.28
C ALA A 163 5.47 5.34 -0.70
N HIS A 164 6.70 5.11 -1.13
CA HIS A 164 7.15 3.83 -1.66
C HIS A 164 7.90 3.05 -0.58
N ILE A 165 7.20 2.12 0.07
CA ILE A 165 7.79 1.29 1.11
C ILE A 165 8.53 0.09 0.49
N VAL A 166 9.78 -0.10 0.89
CA VAL A 166 10.65 -1.19 0.45
C VAL A 166 11.18 -1.94 1.66
N ARG A 167 11.21 -3.27 1.58
CA ARG A 167 11.83 -4.14 2.58
C ARG A 167 12.92 -4.98 1.92
N ASP A 168 13.88 -5.45 2.70
CA ASP A 168 14.92 -6.36 2.22
C ASP A 168 14.30 -7.53 1.41
N PRO A 169 14.74 -7.75 0.16
CA PRO A 169 14.16 -8.77 -0.70
C PRO A 169 14.27 -10.19 -0.12
N ARG A 170 15.26 -10.44 0.75
CA ARG A 170 15.44 -11.74 1.42
C ARG A 170 14.35 -11.95 2.46
N ALA A 171 14.07 -10.94 3.29
CA ALA A 171 12.96 -10.97 4.24
C ALA A 171 11.61 -11.16 3.52
N VAL A 172 11.43 -10.48 2.38
CA VAL A 172 10.22 -10.62 1.57
C VAL A 172 10.10 -12.02 0.97
N ALA A 173 11.17 -12.57 0.40
CA ALA A 173 11.20 -13.94 -0.13
C ALA A 173 10.87 -14.98 0.95
N TYR A 174 11.51 -14.88 2.12
CA TYR A 174 11.21 -15.75 3.26
C TYR A 174 9.73 -15.65 3.67
N SER A 175 9.17 -14.43 3.78
CA SER A 175 7.75 -14.26 4.09
C SER A 175 6.79 -14.87 3.05
N TRP A 176 7.18 -14.98 1.78
CA TRP A 176 6.39 -15.62 0.72
C TRP A 176 6.62 -17.13 0.61
N GLN A 177 7.65 -17.68 1.24
CA GLN A 177 7.85 -19.13 1.35
C GLN A 177 7.01 -19.76 2.48
N ARG A 178 6.69 -18.98 3.51
CA ARG A 178 5.95 -19.45 4.69
C ARG A 178 4.53 -19.88 4.33
N ASP A 179 4.12 -20.99 4.93
CA ASP A 179 2.74 -21.44 4.94
C ASP A 179 1.94 -20.59 5.92
N LYS A 180 0.95 -19.85 5.42
CA LYS A 180 0.02 -19.08 6.27
C LYS A 180 -1.38 -19.35 5.80
N ILE A 181 -2.30 -19.55 6.74
CA ILE A 181 -3.73 -19.55 6.46
C ILE A 181 -4.10 -18.15 5.92
N ASP A 182 -4.94 -18.09 4.89
CA ASP A 182 -5.58 -16.85 4.46
C ASP A 182 -6.84 -16.65 5.30
N PRO A 183 -6.83 -15.77 6.32
CA PRO A 183 -8.00 -15.57 7.17
C PRO A 183 -9.12 -14.82 6.44
N ASP A 184 -8.87 -14.35 5.20
CA ASP A 184 -9.88 -13.75 4.33
C ASP A 184 -10.42 -14.71 3.27
N ALA A 185 -9.95 -15.96 3.23
CA ALA A 185 -10.47 -16.97 2.33
C ALA A 185 -11.78 -17.54 2.91
N PRO A 186 -12.90 -17.53 2.16
CA PRO A 186 -14.18 -18.09 2.61
C PRO A 186 -14.08 -19.53 3.13
N ASP A 187 -13.14 -20.32 2.59
CA ASP A 187 -12.98 -21.74 2.89
C ASP A 187 -11.72 -22.06 3.74
N GLY A 188 -11.07 -21.06 4.36
CA GLY A 188 -9.84 -21.29 5.13
C GLY A 188 -8.63 -21.71 4.27
N GLY A 189 -8.61 -21.27 3.01
CA GLY A 189 -7.54 -21.55 2.05
C GLY A 189 -6.16 -21.07 2.51
N ARG A 190 -5.10 -21.62 1.90
CA ARG A 190 -3.71 -21.23 2.21
C ARG A 190 -3.26 -20.08 1.32
N MET A 191 -2.40 -19.21 1.86
CA MET A 191 -1.75 -18.18 1.07
C MET A 191 -0.81 -18.81 0.03
N PRO A 192 -0.76 -18.27 -1.21
CA PRO A 192 0.15 -18.78 -2.24
C PRO A 192 1.61 -18.68 -1.79
N ARG A 193 2.38 -19.74 -2.04
CA ARG A 193 3.83 -19.75 -1.85
C ARG A 193 4.53 -19.38 -3.15
N LEU A 194 5.57 -18.55 -3.06
CA LEU A 194 6.38 -18.17 -4.21
C LEU A 194 7.82 -18.66 -4.04
N LEU A 195 8.42 -19.09 -5.15
CA LEU A 195 9.82 -19.45 -5.17
C LEU A 195 10.70 -18.20 -4.93
N PRO A 196 11.87 -18.33 -4.29
CA PRO A 196 12.75 -17.19 -3.98
C PRO A 196 13.15 -16.36 -5.21
N GLY A 197 13.52 -17.02 -6.32
CA GLY A 197 13.88 -16.33 -7.56
C GLY A 197 12.70 -15.56 -8.18
N VAL A 198 11.50 -16.16 -8.17
CA VAL A 198 10.27 -15.52 -8.63
C VAL A 198 9.93 -14.31 -7.76
N THR A 199 10.03 -14.44 -6.44
CA THR A 199 9.80 -13.34 -5.50
C THR A 199 10.82 -12.22 -5.69
N GLY A 200 12.09 -12.55 -5.90
CA GLY A 200 13.14 -11.57 -6.18
C GLY A 200 12.90 -10.81 -7.49
N ALA A 201 12.50 -11.51 -8.56
CA ALA A 201 12.17 -10.89 -9.84
C ALA A 201 10.94 -9.98 -9.73
N TYR A 202 9.89 -10.41 -9.04
CA TYR A 202 8.74 -9.55 -8.74
C TYR A 202 9.15 -8.35 -7.90
N TRP A 203 9.86 -8.52 -6.80
CA TRP A 203 10.34 -7.42 -5.96
C TRP A 203 11.11 -6.37 -6.78
N SER A 204 12.06 -6.80 -7.60
CA SER A 204 12.85 -5.90 -8.46
C SER A 204 11.97 -5.17 -9.48
N SER A 205 11.15 -5.91 -10.24
CA SER A 205 10.32 -5.34 -11.31
C SER A 205 9.24 -4.39 -10.76
N TRP A 206 8.63 -4.74 -9.63
CA TRP A 206 7.57 -3.94 -9.00
C TRP A 206 8.10 -2.61 -8.51
N ASN A 207 9.21 -2.64 -7.77
CA ASN A 207 9.76 -1.43 -7.20
C ASN A 207 10.37 -0.51 -8.26
N LEU A 208 11.08 -1.07 -9.25
CA LEU A 208 11.60 -0.29 -10.38
C LEU A 208 10.48 0.34 -11.20
N ALA A 209 9.37 -0.38 -11.42
CA ALA A 209 8.23 0.16 -12.14
C ALA A 209 7.58 1.32 -11.39
N THR A 210 7.35 1.19 -10.07
CA THR A 210 6.86 2.28 -9.22
C THR A 210 7.77 3.51 -9.32
N GLU A 211 9.08 3.31 -9.15
CA GLU A 211 10.07 4.39 -9.21
C GLU A 211 10.09 5.07 -10.59
N ARG A 212 10.01 4.28 -11.67
CA ARG A 212 9.93 4.79 -13.05
C ARG A 212 8.65 5.58 -13.29
N ILE A 213 7.50 5.08 -12.86
CA ILE A 213 6.21 5.78 -12.99
C ILE A 213 6.26 7.11 -12.24
N ALA A 214 6.74 7.11 -10.99
CA ALA A 214 6.85 8.31 -10.20
C ALA A 214 7.77 9.36 -10.85
N ARG A 215 8.94 8.94 -11.34
CA ARG A 215 9.89 9.86 -12.02
C ARG A 215 9.36 10.42 -13.33
N THR A 216 8.87 9.54 -14.22
CA THR A 216 8.37 9.95 -15.55
C THR A 216 7.22 10.95 -15.42
N ASN A 217 6.39 10.83 -14.38
CA ASN A 217 5.26 11.72 -14.12
C ASN A 217 5.58 12.85 -13.12
N ARG A 218 6.84 12.97 -12.66
CA ARG A 218 7.31 13.99 -11.70
C ARG A 218 6.44 14.08 -10.43
N LEU A 219 6.08 12.93 -9.88
CA LEU A 219 5.23 12.87 -8.69
C LEU A 219 5.99 13.29 -7.43
N PRO A 220 5.32 13.88 -6.43
CA PRO A 220 5.82 13.94 -5.07
C PRO A 220 6.04 12.50 -4.58
N TYR A 221 7.28 12.15 -4.28
CA TYR A 221 7.71 10.78 -4.04
C TYR A 221 8.69 10.70 -2.88
N LEU A 222 8.43 9.79 -1.94
CA LEU A 222 9.31 9.43 -0.85
C LEU A 222 9.49 7.92 -0.81
N ARG A 223 10.73 7.44 -0.71
CA ARG A 223 11.01 6.02 -0.47
C ARG A 223 11.25 5.80 1.02
N VAL A 224 10.56 4.84 1.61
CA VAL A 224 10.65 4.47 3.02
C VAL A 224 11.19 3.04 3.12
N ARG A 225 12.22 2.81 3.93
CA ARG A 225 12.67 1.44 4.22
C ARG A 225 11.91 0.91 5.41
N TYR A 226 11.44 -0.32 5.30
CA TYR A 226 10.76 -1.01 6.39
C TYR A 226 11.64 -1.07 7.63
N GLU A 227 12.92 -1.37 7.48
CA GLU A 227 13.86 -1.54 8.59
C GLU A 227 14.08 -0.22 9.33
N ASP A 228 14.16 0.90 8.60
CA ASP A 228 14.28 2.24 9.20
C ASP A 228 12.98 2.59 9.96
N MET A 229 11.81 2.23 9.42
CA MET A 229 10.51 2.39 10.09
C MET A 229 10.37 1.54 11.36
N ILE A 230 11.00 0.37 11.42
CA ILE A 230 11.01 -0.44 12.63
C ILE A 230 12.00 0.11 13.67
N ALA A 231 13.18 0.56 13.23
CA ALA A 231 14.23 1.05 14.10
C ALA A 231 13.88 2.40 14.75
N ASP A 232 13.34 3.33 13.97
CA ASP A 232 12.86 4.64 14.44
C ASP A 232 11.57 5.03 13.69
N PRO A 233 10.39 4.58 14.19
CA PRO A 233 9.11 4.84 13.54
C PRO A 233 8.81 6.35 13.39
N ARG A 234 9.21 7.18 14.37
CA ARG A 234 8.92 8.61 14.35
C ARG A 234 9.73 9.30 13.26
N ALA A 235 11.04 9.04 13.19
CA ALA A 235 11.90 9.61 12.15
C ALA A 235 11.53 9.11 10.74
N ALA A 236 11.11 7.86 10.59
CA ALA A 236 10.75 7.30 9.30
C ALA A 236 9.37 7.74 8.77
N ILE A 237 8.38 7.91 9.66
CA ILE A 237 6.99 8.23 9.28
C ILE A 237 6.75 9.74 9.20
N GLY A 238 7.49 10.57 9.94
CA GLY A 238 7.35 12.03 9.89
C GLY A 238 7.41 12.60 8.47
N PRO A 239 8.44 12.26 7.66
CA PRO A 239 8.51 12.68 6.25
C PRO A 239 7.36 12.16 5.37
N VAL A 240 6.69 11.07 5.75
CA VAL A 240 5.50 10.56 5.05
C VAL A 240 4.29 11.47 5.33
N LEU A 241 4.15 11.97 6.56
CA LEU A 241 3.14 12.97 6.91
C LEU A 241 3.40 14.29 6.19
N GLU A 242 4.65 14.74 6.14
CA GLU A 242 5.05 15.94 5.40
C GLU A 242 4.75 15.79 3.91
N LEU A 243 5.03 14.62 3.32
CA LEU A 243 4.63 14.32 1.96
C LEU A 243 3.11 14.48 1.82
N ALA A 244 2.30 13.96 2.74
CA ALA A 244 0.85 14.15 2.75
C ALA A 244 0.40 15.61 2.98
N GLY A 245 1.32 16.51 3.31
CA GLY A 245 1.06 17.93 3.60
C GLY A 245 0.58 18.16 5.03
N LEU A 246 1.06 17.34 5.98
CA LEU A 246 0.73 17.42 7.40
C LEU A 246 2.02 17.54 8.23
N PRO A 247 1.96 18.05 9.47
CA PRO A 247 3.15 18.18 10.31
C PRO A 247 3.81 16.83 10.62
N GLY A 248 5.12 16.71 10.36
CA GLY A 248 5.89 15.48 10.54
C GLY A 248 6.12 15.07 11.99
N ASP A 249 5.92 15.94 12.96
CA ASP A 249 6.06 15.69 14.39
C ASP A 249 4.83 15.00 15.03
N ARG A 250 3.71 14.95 14.30
CA ARG A 250 2.43 14.34 14.70
C ARG A 250 2.37 12.82 14.52
N VAL A 251 3.51 12.14 14.39
CA VAL A 251 3.53 10.68 14.29
C VAL A 251 2.91 10.07 15.56
N PRO A 252 1.83 9.27 15.44
CA PRO A 252 1.09 8.72 16.58
C PRO A 252 1.77 7.47 17.15
N VAL A 253 3.08 7.54 17.36
CA VAL A 253 3.91 6.48 17.94
C VAL A 253 4.59 7.00 19.19
N ALA A 254 4.40 6.31 20.30
CA ALA A 254 5.04 6.61 21.58
C ALA A 254 6.57 6.42 21.49
N ALA A 255 7.31 7.01 22.43
CA ALA A 255 8.77 6.95 22.46
C ALA A 255 9.32 5.50 22.54
N ASP A 256 8.54 4.56 23.09
CA ASP A 256 8.88 3.15 23.18
C ASP A 256 8.52 2.34 21.92
N GLY A 257 8.01 2.98 20.85
CA GLY A 257 7.60 2.33 19.61
C GLY A 257 6.20 1.70 19.64
N THR A 258 5.41 1.99 20.68
CA THR A 258 4.01 1.56 20.77
C THR A 258 3.08 2.53 20.04
N VAL A 259 2.07 1.98 19.34
CA VAL A 259 0.96 2.72 18.74
C VAL A 259 -0.37 2.13 19.20
N GLY A 260 -1.31 3.00 19.57
CA GLY A 260 -2.69 2.59 19.85
C GLY A 260 -3.48 2.53 18.55
N LEU A 261 -3.96 1.35 18.18
CA LEU A 261 -4.79 1.16 17.00
C LEU A 261 -6.27 1.21 17.34
N GLY A 262 -6.96 2.22 16.84
CA GLY A 262 -8.42 2.26 16.82
C GLY A 262 -9.04 1.35 15.76
N VAL A 263 -10.38 1.36 15.70
CA VAL A 263 -11.12 0.70 14.63
C VAL A 263 -10.78 1.37 13.29
N SER A 264 -10.48 0.58 12.27
CA SER A 264 -10.25 1.04 10.90
C SER A 264 -11.28 0.42 9.96
N HIS A 265 -11.38 0.97 8.74
CA HIS A 265 -12.32 0.48 7.73
C HIS A 265 -11.61 0.16 6.40
N GLN A 266 -10.55 -0.63 6.46
CA GLN A 266 -9.72 -1.01 5.31
C GLN A 266 -10.33 -2.19 4.54
N VAL A 267 -10.17 -2.15 3.21
CA VAL A 267 -10.53 -3.21 2.26
C VAL A 267 -9.32 -4.08 1.96
N SER A 268 -9.45 -5.41 2.06
CA SER A 268 -8.38 -6.35 1.70
C SER A 268 -7.06 -6.04 2.46
N GLY A 269 -5.95 -6.65 2.05
CA GLY A 269 -4.63 -6.42 2.64
C GLY A 269 -4.20 -7.51 3.62
N ASN A 270 -3.15 -7.22 4.40
CA ASN A 270 -2.60 -8.20 5.34
C ASN A 270 -3.56 -8.39 6.54
N PRO A 271 -3.75 -9.61 7.05
CA PRO A 271 -4.59 -9.89 8.22
C PRO A 271 -4.29 -9.05 9.47
N VAL A 272 -3.07 -8.54 9.61
CA VAL A 272 -2.70 -7.58 10.66
C VAL A 272 -3.65 -6.37 10.71
N ARG A 273 -4.36 -6.04 9.61
CA ARG A 273 -5.37 -4.97 9.57
C ARG A 273 -6.52 -5.13 10.59
N PHE A 274 -6.80 -6.35 11.04
CA PHE A 274 -7.83 -6.60 12.05
C PHE A 274 -7.36 -6.30 13.48
N SER A 275 -6.08 -5.94 13.67
CA SER A 275 -5.52 -5.67 14.99
C SER A 275 -6.08 -4.36 15.56
N GLN A 276 -6.40 -4.39 16.85
CA GLN A 276 -6.87 -3.23 17.62
C GLN A 276 -6.11 -3.17 18.96
N GLY A 277 -6.09 -1.99 19.57
CA GLY A 277 -5.41 -1.75 20.84
C GLY A 277 -3.92 -1.41 20.68
N ALA A 278 -3.20 -1.45 21.79
CA ALA A 278 -1.77 -1.10 21.81
C ALA A 278 -0.94 -2.20 21.15
N ILE A 279 -0.28 -1.88 20.05
CA ILE A 279 0.70 -2.75 19.41
C ILE A 279 2.09 -2.09 19.47
N ARG A 280 3.12 -2.91 19.63
CA ARG A 280 4.50 -2.44 19.50
C ARG A 280 5.00 -2.75 18.09
N ILE A 281 5.55 -1.75 17.43
CA ILE A 281 6.21 -1.91 16.12
C ILE A 281 7.51 -2.68 16.38
N ARG A 282 7.62 -3.90 15.84
CA ARG A 282 8.76 -4.79 16.04
C ARG A 282 9.18 -5.43 14.71
N ASP A 283 10.47 -5.72 14.59
CA ASP A 283 10.99 -6.44 13.44
C ASP A 283 10.57 -7.92 13.51
N ASP A 284 10.44 -8.51 12.32
CA ASP A 284 10.41 -9.95 12.14
C ASP A 284 11.74 -10.32 11.48
N ASP A 285 12.78 -10.52 12.31
CA ASP A 285 14.15 -10.87 11.91
C ASP A 285 14.37 -12.39 11.77
N GLU A 286 13.30 -13.20 11.90
CA GLU A 286 13.29 -14.66 11.81
C GLU A 286 13.99 -15.16 10.52
N TRP A 287 13.81 -14.43 9.42
CA TRP A 287 14.42 -14.74 8.13
C TRP A 287 15.96 -14.76 8.16
N THR A 288 16.58 -13.99 9.06
CA THR A 288 18.05 -13.94 9.18
C THR A 288 18.64 -15.25 9.69
N ARG A 289 17.85 -16.00 10.48
CA ARG A 289 18.24 -17.26 11.11
C ARG A 289 17.71 -18.47 10.35
N GLU A 290 16.51 -18.37 9.79
CA GLU A 290 15.80 -19.53 9.25
C GLU A 290 15.85 -19.67 7.73
N MET A 291 16.19 -18.61 6.99
CA MET A 291 16.22 -18.69 5.53
C MET A 291 17.41 -19.52 5.04
N GLY A 292 17.15 -20.63 4.35
CA GLY A 292 18.19 -21.51 3.81
C GLY A 292 19.17 -20.80 2.86
N ALA A 293 20.47 -21.15 2.96
CA ALA A 293 21.56 -20.48 2.24
C ALA A 293 21.38 -20.43 0.71
N ALA A 294 20.89 -21.52 0.10
CA ALA A 294 20.63 -21.57 -1.34
C ALA A 294 19.56 -20.55 -1.78
N ALA A 295 18.49 -20.39 -0.99
CA ALA A 295 17.45 -19.40 -1.25
C ALA A 295 18.00 -17.97 -1.12
N GLN A 296 18.88 -17.72 -0.14
CA GLN A 296 19.55 -16.42 0.02
C GLN A 296 20.42 -16.10 -1.21
N VAL A 297 21.21 -17.05 -1.70
CA VAL A 297 22.05 -16.89 -2.89
C VAL A 297 21.21 -16.53 -4.12
N VAL A 298 20.12 -17.28 -4.36
CA VAL A 298 19.22 -17.01 -5.50
C VAL A 298 18.61 -15.62 -5.42
N VAL A 299 18.04 -15.23 -4.26
CA VAL A 299 17.44 -13.90 -4.09
C VAL A 299 18.47 -12.81 -4.24
N ASN A 300 19.66 -12.99 -3.67
CA ASN A 300 20.77 -12.07 -3.82
C ASN A 300 21.11 -11.86 -5.29
N ALA A 301 21.30 -12.94 -6.06
CA ALA A 301 21.64 -12.86 -7.48
C ALA A 301 20.58 -12.09 -8.28
N VAL A 302 19.29 -12.42 -8.08
CA VAL A 302 18.19 -11.82 -8.84
C VAL A 302 17.91 -10.36 -8.45
N THR A 303 18.24 -9.95 -7.23
CA THR A 303 17.91 -8.60 -6.72
C THR A 303 19.09 -7.65 -6.59
N THR A 304 20.33 -8.12 -6.78
CA THR A 304 21.55 -7.32 -6.53
C THR A 304 21.54 -5.89 -7.05
N PRO A 305 21.28 -5.61 -8.35
CA PRO A 305 21.34 -4.24 -8.84
C PRO A 305 20.31 -3.33 -8.17
N VAL A 306 19.08 -3.82 -7.98
CA VAL A 306 17.99 -3.02 -7.41
C VAL A 306 18.14 -2.87 -5.90
N ARG A 307 18.52 -3.93 -5.19
CA ARG A 307 18.70 -3.89 -3.73
C ARG A 307 19.85 -2.95 -3.33
N GLN A 308 20.96 -2.95 -4.09
CA GLN A 308 22.10 -2.07 -3.82
C GLN A 308 21.71 -0.60 -4.01
N ARG A 309 20.96 -0.30 -5.08
CA ARG A 309 20.35 1.03 -5.31
C ARG A 309 19.44 1.46 -4.16
N TYR A 310 18.87 0.51 -3.45
CA TYR A 310 17.91 0.72 -2.36
C TYR A 310 18.54 0.67 -0.97
N GLY A 311 19.87 0.61 -0.89
CA GLY A 311 20.61 0.64 0.38
C GLY A 311 20.89 -0.75 0.97
N TYR A 312 20.39 -1.82 0.38
CA TYR A 312 20.63 -3.20 0.83
C TYR A 312 21.95 -3.74 0.22
N ARG A 313 23.08 -3.17 0.63
CA ARG A 313 24.39 -3.45 0.01
C ARG A 313 25.05 -4.72 0.52
N SER A 314 24.73 -5.18 1.73
CA SER A 314 25.37 -6.33 2.36
C SER A 314 24.79 -7.66 1.86
N ALA A 315 25.68 -8.59 1.48
CA ALA A 315 25.30 -9.97 1.18
C ALA A 315 24.77 -10.73 2.41
N ARG A 316 25.18 -10.29 3.62
CA ARG A 316 24.64 -10.73 4.90
C ARG A 316 23.52 -9.78 5.39
N PRO A 317 22.52 -10.28 6.12
CA PRO A 317 21.58 -9.41 6.83
C PRO A 317 22.37 -8.47 7.75
N ALA A 318 22.14 -7.17 7.68
CA ALA A 318 22.57 -6.31 8.77
C ALA A 318 21.60 -6.57 9.94
N PRO A 319 22.07 -6.94 11.14
CA PRO A 319 21.19 -6.91 12.29
C PRO A 319 20.63 -5.49 12.43
N VAL A 320 19.33 -5.36 12.64
CA VAL A 320 18.78 -4.09 13.15
C VAL A 320 19.41 -3.90 14.51
N LEU A 321 20.37 -2.98 14.62
CA LEU A 321 20.98 -2.65 15.91
C LEU A 321 19.84 -2.17 16.80
N ALA A 322 19.51 -2.97 17.82
CA ALA A 322 18.68 -2.48 18.91
C ALA A 322 19.39 -1.24 19.45
N ALA A 323 18.73 -0.09 19.38
CA ALA A 323 19.23 1.14 19.99
C ALA A 323 19.55 0.80 21.46
N THR A 324 20.84 0.77 21.78
CA THR A 324 21.30 0.53 23.13
C THR A 324 20.89 1.78 23.90
N PRO A 325 20.10 1.70 24.98
CA PRO A 325 19.82 2.88 25.78
C PRO A 325 21.15 3.32 26.39
N GLU A 326 21.72 4.41 25.90
CA GLU A 326 22.76 5.11 26.63
C GLU A 326 22.14 5.57 27.95
N ARG A 327 22.58 4.94 29.04
CA ARG A 327 22.38 5.48 30.37
C ARG A 327 23.17 6.77 30.44
N VAL A 328 22.49 7.90 30.40
CA VAL A 328 23.05 9.15 30.93
C VAL A 328 23.12 8.96 32.45
N GLY A 329 24.32 8.69 32.94
CA GLY A 329 24.62 8.54 34.35
C GLY A 329 25.00 9.89 34.98
N SER A 330 24.46 10.08 36.19
CA SER A 330 24.75 11.06 37.25
C SER A 330 24.76 12.54 36.89
#